data_AF-A0A8K0TT02-F1
#
_entry.id   AF-A0A8K0TT02-F1
#
_cell.length_a   1.000
_cell.length_b   1.000
_cell.length_c   1.000
_cell.angle_alpha   90.00
_cell.angle_beta   90.00
_cell.angle_gamma   90.00
#
_symmetry.space_group_name_H-M   'P 1'
#
loop_
_entity.id
_entity.type
_entity.pdbx_description
1 polymer ?
#
loop_
_entity_poly.entity_id
_entity_poly.type
_entity_poly.pdbx_seq_one_letter_code
_entity_poly.pdbx_strand_id
1 'polypeptide(L)'
;MARVTRSQAKTAPADTAEASVETRAPKTGKRAREAKESDDTEPPKKRSAKSKPEPAAKQKPASTTKEPKAKKVAVASKSASELAALREQDVPALNPEASPRPASEANMCWLLKSEPEVRIEDGYEIKFSIDDLAAKTKPEGWDGIRSYAARNNLRAMRKGDKAFFYHSNCKEPGVVGIMSIVREWSPDWNACINDNPYYDASAPHDGSKWSLVHVKLEHKFPHIVTLKSLRDAPANGPLGSMQLLKQSRLSVTKVTPDEWDEVVRMARALATEEEWEKSVEDSKKLPNYAAV
;
A
#
# COMPACT_ATOMS: atom_id res chain seq x y z
N MET A 1 -5.43 67.32 0.19
CA MET A 1 -5.64 68.11 1.43
C MET A 1 -6.76 67.45 2.23
N ALA A 2 -6.49 67.00 3.46
CA ALA A 2 -6.81 67.71 4.71
C ALA A 2 -8.32 67.63 5.05
N ARG A 3 -8.78 66.83 6.03
CA ARG A 3 -8.66 66.90 7.52
C ARG A 3 -9.78 67.74 8.18
N VAL A 4 -9.95 67.52 9.52
CA VAL A 4 -10.79 68.23 10.54
C VAL A 4 -12.19 67.62 10.75
N THR A 5 -12.72 67.30 11.95
CA THR A 5 -12.20 66.99 13.32
C THR A 5 -13.22 66.07 14.05
N ARG A 6 -12.87 64.98 14.74
CA ARG A 6 -12.27 64.81 16.11
C ARG A 6 -13.21 65.11 17.31
N SER A 7 -13.61 64.05 18.05
CA SER A 7 -13.67 63.92 19.54
C SER A 7 -14.05 62.46 19.86
N GLN A 8 -13.40 61.63 20.69
CA GLN A 8 -13.00 61.70 22.12
C GLN A 8 -14.21 61.85 23.09
N ALA A 9 -14.33 61.09 24.20
CA ALA A 9 -13.59 59.92 24.73
C ALA A 9 -14.32 59.26 25.95
N LYS A 10 -13.86 58.07 26.40
CA LYS A 10 -13.97 57.43 27.76
C LYS A 10 -15.37 57.29 28.41
N THR A 11 -15.74 56.15 29.00
CA THR A 11 -15.19 55.59 30.27
C THR A 11 -15.44 54.08 30.46
N ALA A 12 -14.72 53.47 31.41
CA ALA A 12 -15.03 52.19 32.06
C ALA A 12 -15.19 52.43 33.59
N PRO A 13 -15.73 51.50 34.39
CA PRO A 13 -14.86 50.46 34.98
C PRO A 13 -15.50 49.06 35.20
N ALA A 14 -14.67 48.18 35.76
CA ALA A 14 -14.84 47.00 36.64
C ALA A 14 -16.21 46.84 37.39
N ASP A 15 -16.57 45.68 37.98
CA ASP A 15 -15.68 44.79 38.77
C ASP A 15 -16.22 43.34 39.04
N THR A 16 -15.27 42.45 39.37
CA THR A 16 -15.23 41.20 40.19
C THR A 16 -16.35 40.15 40.38
N ALA A 17 -15.82 38.93 40.70
CA ALA A 17 -16.35 37.78 41.47
C ALA A 17 -16.97 36.61 40.65
N GLU A 18 -16.23 35.54 40.33
CA GLU A 18 -15.75 34.41 41.17
C GLU A 18 -16.70 33.19 41.25
N ALA A 19 -16.15 32.06 40.79
CA ALA A 19 -16.28 30.69 41.29
C ALA A 19 -17.67 30.01 41.31
N SER A 20 -17.82 28.83 40.70
CA SER A 20 -17.33 27.60 41.35
C SER A 20 -16.97 26.48 40.37
N VAL A 21 -15.92 25.73 40.71
CA VAL A 21 -15.45 24.52 40.01
C VAL A 21 -16.13 23.29 40.63
N GLU A 22 -16.62 22.35 39.80
CA GLU A 22 -16.84 20.98 40.27
C GLU A 22 -16.31 19.93 39.27
N THR A 23 -15.04 19.56 39.46
CA THR A 23 -14.42 18.40 38.84
C THR A 23 -14.81 17.11 39.56
N ARG A 24 -15.33 16.10 38.87
CA ARG A 24 -15.63 14.80 39.50
C ARG A 24 -15.36 13.55 38.63
N ALA A 25 -14.12 13.09 38.72
CA ALA A 25 -13.68 11.70 38.60
C ALA A 25 -12.37 11.59 39.42
N PRO A 26 -11.99 10.44 40.04
CA PRO A 26 -12.32 9.07 39.63
C PRO A 26 -12.82 8.15 40.76
N LYS A 27 -13.19 6.90 40.41
CA LYS A 27 -13.16 5.76 41.36
C LYS A 27 -12.54 4.52 40.73
N THR A 28 -11.33 4.20 41.19
CA THR A 28 -10.65 2.92 40.97
C THR A 28 -11.22 1.84 41.88
N GLY A 29 -11.51 0.65 41.35
CA GLY A 29 -11.84 -0.54 42.13
C GLY A 29 -10.82 -1.66 41.90
N LYS A 30 -10.06 -2.02 42.93
CA LYS A 30 -9.16 -3.19 42.93
C LYS A 30 -9.62 -4.19 43.98
N ARG A 31 -9.80 -5.44 43.56
CA ARG A 31 -9.79 -6.72 44.32
C ARG A 31 -10.17 -6.71 45.82
N ALA A 32 -11.12 -7.57 46.16
CA ALA A 32 -10.96 -8.46 47.31
C ALA A 32 -11.12 -9.92 46.84
N ARG A 33 -10.31 -10.82 47.41
CA ARG A 33 -10.48 -12.28 47.36
C ARG A 33 -11.10 -12.70 48.68
N GLU A 34 -11.99 -13.68 48.67
CA GLU A 34 -12.22 -14.56 49.82
C GLU A 34 -12.14 -16.01 49.37
N ALA A 35 -11.73 -16.87 50.30
CA ALA A 35 -11.50 -18.29 50.07
C ALA A 35 -11.87 -19.09 51.34
N LYS A 36 -12.47 -20.26 51.12
CA LYS A 36 -12.55 -21.44 51.99
C LYS A 36 -12.87 -22.61 51.03
N GLU A 37 -12.09 -23.68 50.94
CA GLU A 37 -11.97 -24.79 51.91
C GLU A 37 -13.33 -25.39 52.32
N SER A 38 -13.53 -26.70 52.34
CA SER A 38 -12.83 -27.88 51.77
C SER A 38 -13.63 -29.11 52.17
N ASP A 39 -13.71 -30.17 51.34
CA ASP A 39 -13.69 -31.54 51.89
C ASP A 39 -13.26 -32.58 50.85
N ASP A 40 -12.72 -33.69 51.36
CA ASP A 40 -12.11 -34.80 50.62
C ASP A 40 -13.14 -35.90 50.23
N THR A 41 -12.75 -36.76 49.28
CA THR A 41 -12.52 -38.22 49.49
C THR A 41 -12.56 -39.01 48.16
N GLU A 42 -11.59 -39.92 47.98
CA GLU A 42 -11.34 -40.70 46.75
C GLU A 42 -11.76 -42.21 46.92
N PRO A 43 -11.17 -43.21 46.21
CA PRO A 43 -11.72 -44.01 45.10
C PRO A 43 -12.25 -45.45 45.48
N PRO A 44 -12.49 -46.41 44.53
CA PRO A 44 -11.39 -47.29 44.07
C PRO A 44 -11.44 -47.95 42.65
N LYS A 45 -10.29 -47.90 41.95
CA LYS A 45 -9.53 -48.96 41.21
C LYS A 45 -10.22 -50.14 40.46
N LYS A 46 -9.78 -50.35 39.20
CA LYS A 46 -9.26 -51.61 38.57
C LYS A 46 -8.68 -51.25 37.17
N ARG A 47 -7.40 -51.38 36.78
CA ARG A 47 -6.39 -52.48 36.70
C ARG A 47 -6.71 -53.64 35.74
N SER A 48 -5.95 -53.71 34.63
CA SER A 48 -5.30 -54.94 34.12
C SER A 48 -4.04 -54.58 33.30
N ALA A 49 -3.09 -55.52 33.14
CA ALA A 49 -1.77 -55.27 32.55
C ALA A 49 -1.08 -56.56 32.08
N LYS A 50 -0.21 -56.48 31.05
CA LYS A 50 0.95 -57.33 30.65
C LYS A 50 1.25 -57.12 29.14
N SER A 51 2.46 -57.30 28.59
CA SER A 51 3.78 -57.68 29.16
C SER A 51 4.94 -57.33 28.19
N LYS A 52 6.14 -57.12 28.75
CA LYS A 52 7.44 -56.99 28.05
C LYS A 52 8.01 -58.37 27.68
N PRO A 53 8.93 -58.48 26.71
CA PRO A 53 10.25 -59.06 27.04
C PRO A 53 11.45 -58.25 26.48
N GLU A 54 12.65 -58.65 26.88
CA GLU A 54 13.96 -57.96 26.74
C GLU A 54 15.08 -59.02 26.61
N PRO A 55 16.35 -58.68 26.32
CA PRO A 55 16.91 -57.99 25.17
C PRO A 55 17.80 -58.92 24.30
N ALA A 56 18.29 -58.46 23.14
CA ALA A 56 19.37 -59.15 22.42
C ALA A 56 20.41 -58.17 21.85
N ALA A 57 21.69 -58.51 22.10
CA ALA A 57 22.95 -58.15 21.42
C ALA A 57 23.15 -56.74 20.78
N LYS A 58 24.22 -56.07 21.20
CA LYS A 58 24.80 -54.87 20.57
C LYS A 58 25.41 -55.19 19.20
N GLN A 59 25.18 -54.34 18.19
CA GLN A 59 26.09 -54.16 17.05
C GLN A 59 26.32 -52.66 16.78
N LYS A 60 27.55 -52.28 16.43
CA LYS A 60 27.92 -50.89 16.09
C LYS A 60 27.36 -50.54 14.70
N PRO A 61 26.76 -49.35 14.48
CA PRO A 61 26.58 -48.84 13.13
C PRO A 61 27.95 -48.43 12.56
N ALA A 62 28.26 -48.95 11.37
CA ALA A 62 29.40 -48.50 10.58
C ALA A 62 29.12 -47.12 9.96
N SER A 63 30.18 -46.48 9.45
CA SER A 63 30.17 -45.12 8.90
C SER A 63 29.14 -44.92 7.78
N THR A 64 28.20 -44.00 7.97
CA THR A 64 27.44 -43.42 6.86
C THR A 64 28.33 -42.47 6.08
N THR A 65 28.69 -42.89 4.87
CA THR A 65 29.36 -42.07 3.85
C THR A 65 28.56 -40.79 3.61
N LYS A 66 29.19 -39.63 3.73
CA LYS A 66 28.55 -38.35 3.38
C LYS A 66 28.32 -38.30 1.87
N GLU A 67 27.06 -38.25 1.44
CA GLU A 67 26.74 -37.77 0.10
C GLU A 67 27.27 -36.32 -0.06
N PRO A 68 27.88 -35.99 -1.21
CA PRO A 68 28.35 -34.64 -1.45
C PRO A 68 27.14 -33.71 -1.64
N LYS A 69 26.96 -32.76 -0.71
CA LYS A 69 25.98 -31.68 -0.88
C LYS A 69 26.21 -31.03 -2.24
N ALA A 70 25.17 -31.02 -3.09
CA ALA A 70 25.19 -30.27 -4.34
C ALA A 70 25.60 -28.82 -4.05
N LYS A 71 26.72 -28.39 -4.66
CA LYS A 71 27.14 -26.99 -4.57
C LYS A 71 26.02 -26.17 -5.19
N LYS A 72 25.37 -25.30 -4.41
CA LYS A 72 24.65 -24.16 -4.99
C LYS A 72 25.68 -23.44 -5.86
N VAL A 73 25.46 -23.44 -7.17
CA VAL A 73 26.23 -22.59 -8.08
C VAL A 73 25.95 -21.17 -7.61
N ALA A 74 26.98 -20.49 -7.13
CA ALA A 74 26.86 -19.07 -6.81
C ALA A 74 26.60 -18.36 -8.13
N VAL A 75 25.37 -17.89 -8.33
CA VAL A 75 25.06 -16.92 -9.38
C VAL A 75 26.01 -15.75 -9.15
N ALA A 76 26.82 -15.42 -10.15
CA ALA A 76 27.77 -14.31 -10.03
C ALA A 76 26.99 -13.06 -9.66
N SER A 77 27.29 -12.49 -8.49
CA SER A 77 26.61 -11.30 -8.00
C SER A 77 26.97 -10.13 -8.91
N LYS A 78 25.98 -9.61 -9.66
CA LYS A 78 26.14 -8.41 -10.46
C LYS A 78 26.72 -7.28 -9.60
N SER A 79 27.69 -6.56 -10.14
CA SER A 79 28.29 -5.38 -9.53
C SER A 79 27.28 -4.24 -9.43
N ALA A 80 27.58 -3.25 -8.57
CA ALA A 80 26.74 -2.05 -8.44
C ALA A 80 26.60 -1.29 -9.77
N SER A 81 27.64 -1.27 -10.63
CA SER A 81 27.57 -0.64 -11.95
C SER A 81 26.66 -1.38 -12.92
N GLU A 82 26.62 -2.71 -12.87
CA GLU A 82 25.70 -3.52 -13.68
C GLU A 82 24.25 -3.36 -13.20
N LEU A 83 24.03 -3.31 -11.88
CA LEU A 83 22.70 -3.05 -11.31
C LEU A 83 22.19 -1.64 -11.67
N ALA A 84 23.05 -0.63 -11.61
CA ALA A 84 22.70 0.73 -12.03
C ALA A 84 22.36 0.78 -13.53
N ALA A 85 23.15 0.12 -14.38
CA ALA A 85 22.84 0.03 -15.81
C ALA A 85 21.51 -0.71 -16.09
N LEU A 86 21.18 -1.73 -15.29
CA LEU A 86 19.90 -2.44 -15.37
C LEU A 86 18.71 -1.60 -14.86
N ARG A 87 18.91 -0.70 -13.90
CA ARG A 87 17.87 0.26 -13.45
C ARG A 87 17.49 1.23 -14.56
N GLU A 88 18.47 1.78 -15.27
CA GLU A 88 18.26 2.76 -16.34
C GLU A 88 17.91 2.11 -17.70
N GLN A 89 17.85 0.77 -17.77
CA GLN A 89 17.57 0.05 -19.01
C GLN A 89 16.11 0.26 -19.47
N ASP A 90 15.92 0.56 -20.76
CA ASP A 90 14.58 0.66 -21.35
C ASP A 90 13.87 -0.71 -21.32
N VAL A 91 12.67 -0.73 -20.74
CA VAL A 91 11.85 -1.93 -20.55
C VAL A 91 10.86 -2.08 -21.70
N PRO A 92 10.76 -3.26 -22.35
CA PRO A 92 9.79 -3.49 -23.43
C PRO A 92 8.35 -3.37 -22.92
N ALA A 93 7.46 -2.88 -23.77
CA ALA A 93 6.07 -2.62 -23.38
C ALA A 93 5.24 -3.89 -23.06
N LEU A 94 5.65 -5.04 -23.59
CA LEU A 94 5.12 -6.37 -23.26
C LEU A 94 6.24 -7.19 -22.61
N ASN A 95 5.94 -7.94 -21.55
CA ASN A 95 6.95 -8.77 -20.90
C ASN A 95 6.90 -10.21 -21.47
N PRO A 96 7.99 -10.74 -22.07
CA PRO A 96 8.02 -12.12 -22.57
C PRO A 96 7.89 -13.20 -21.49
N GLU A 97 8.15 -12.87 -20.22
CA GLU A 97 7.97 -13.76 -19.05
C GLU A 97 6.57 -13.67 -18.43
N ALA A 98 5.71 -12.76 -18.89
CA ALA A 98 4.34 -12.67 -18.39
C ALA A 98 3.48 -13.82 -18.93
N SER A 99 2.90 -14.61 -18.03
CA SER A 99 1.93 -15.66 -18.41
C SER A 99 0.79 -15.08 -19.26
N PRO A 100 0.33 -15.75 -20.32
CA PRO A 100 -0.83 -15.30 -21.09
C PRO A 100 -2.04 -15.07 -20.17
N ARG A 101 -2.71 -13.93 -20.34
CA ARG A 101 -3.97 -13.64 -19.63
C ARG A 101 -5.15 -14.08 -20.51
N PRO A 102 -6.17 -14.78 -19.98
CA PRO A 102 -7.37 -15.11 -20.76
C PRO A 102 -8.12 -13.84 -21.17
N ALA A 103 -8.77 -13.88 -22.34
CA ALA A 103 -9.53 -12.72 -22.87
C ALA A 103 -10.70 -12.27 -21.97
N SER A 104 -11.21 -13.16 -21.11
CA SER A 104 -12.21 -12.84 -20.08
C SER A 104 -11.71 -11.90 -18.99
N GLU A 105 -10.40 -11.68 -18.90
CA GLU A 105 -9.75 -10.73 -17.98
C GLU A 105 -9.05 -9.59 -18.76
N ALA A 106 -9.48 -9.31 -19.99
CA ALA A 106 -9.02 -8.11 -20.70
C ALA A 106 -9.48 -6.83 -19.96
N ASN A 107 -8.65 -5.78 -20.00
CA ASN A 107 -8.93 -4.46 -19.40
C ASN A 107 -9.21 -4.53 -17.88
N MET A 108 -8.30 -5.12 -17.11
CA MET A 108 -8.46 -5.13 -15.65
C MET A 108 -8.26 -3.73 -15.06
N CYS A 109 -9.06 -3.43 -14.04
CA CYS A 109 -8.98 -2.20 -13.27
C CYS A 109 -8.22 -2.42 -11.96
N TRP A 110 -7.44 -1.42 -11.56
CA TRP A 110 -6.55 -1.46 -10.40
C TRP A 110 -6.61 -0.16 -9.60
N LEU A 111 -6.01 -0.17 -8.41
CA LEU A 111 -5.74 1.04 -7.63
C LEU A 111 -4.34 0.91 -7.02
N LEU A 112 -3.52 1.95 -7.20
CA LEU A 112 -2.17 2.04 -6.66
C LEU A 112 -2.07 3.28 -5.78
N LYS A 113 -1.50 3.10 -4.58
CA LYS A 113 -1.32 4.15 -3.58
C LYS A 113 0.05 4.82 -3.71
N SER A 114 0.09 6.14 -3.56
CA SER A 114 1.30 6.94 -3.44
C SER A 114 1.12 8.04 -2.37
N GLU A 115 2.21 8.64 -1.89
CA GLU A 115 2.21 9.69 -0.87
C GLU A 115 2.47 11.07 -1.50
N PRO A 116 1.51 12.02 -1.51
CA PRO A 116 1.68 13.31 -2.18
C PRO A 116 2.39 14.38 -1.32
N GLU A 117 2.50 14.15 0.00
CA GLU A 117 3.14 15.05 0.96
C GLU A 117 4.58 14.60 1.23
N VAL A 118 5.45 15.53 1.63
CA VAL A 118 6.86 15.22 1.95
C VAL A 118 6.94 14.35 3.20
N ARG A 119 7.39 13.11 3.02
CA ARG A 119 7.81 12.22 4.10
C ARG A 119 9.25 11.77 3.86
N ILE A 120 10.04 11.71 4.93
CA ILE A 120 11.40 11.18 4.91
C ILE A 120 11.39 9.75 5.47
N GLU A 121 11.97 8.81 4.73
CA GLU A 121 12.17 7.41 5.13
C GLU A 121 13.64 7.05 4.88
N ASP A 122 14.35 6.59 5.91
CA ASP A 122 15.79 6.28 5.91
C ASP A 122 16.71 7.36 5.30
N GLY A 123 16.30 8.63 5.41
CA GLY A 123 17.03 9.80 4.90
C GLY A 123 16.63 10.26 3.50
N TYR A 124 15.73 9.54 2.82
CA TYR A 124 15.24 9.86 1.48
C TYR A 124 13.83 10.44 1.51
N GLU A 125 13.55 11.38 0.61
CA GLU A 125 12.19 11.84 0.34
C GLU A 125 11.47 10.85 -0.58
N ILE A 126 10.25 10.44 -0.19
CA ILE A 126 9.42 9.46 -0.90
C ILE A 126 8.13 10.07 -1.47
N LYS A 127 8.09 11.39 -1.62
CA LYS A 127 6.94 12.12 -2.15
C LYS A 127 6.74 11.81 -3.64
N PHE A 128 5.55 11.35 -4.00
CA PHE A 128 5.13 11.24 -5.39
C PHE A 128 3.61 11.44 -5.54
N SER A 129 3.21 12.62 -6.01
CA SER A 129 1.82 13.01 -6.28
C SER A 129 1.41 12.77 -7.74
N ILE A 130 0.14 13.04 -8.07
CA ILE A 130 -0.35 12.93 -9.45
C ILE A 130 0.18 14.08 -10.32
N ASP A 131 0.53 15.21 -9.73
CA ASP A 131 1.17 16.34 -10.42
C ASP A 131 2.65 16.06 -10.71
N ASP A 132 3.33 15.32 -9.82
CA ASP A 132 4.69 14.83 -10.07
C ASP A 132 4.69 13.82 -11.23
N LEU A 133 3.69 12.92 -11.30
CA LEU A 133 3.48 12.04 -12.46
C LEU A 133 3.17 12.85 -13.73
N ALA A 134 2.26 13.83 -13.67
CA ALA A 134 1.85 14.66 -14.81
C ALA A 134 3.04 15.38 -15.48
N ALA A 135 4.03 15.79 -14.68
CA ALA A 135 5.24 16.46 -15.15
C ALA A 135 6.26 15.54 -15.85
N LYS A 136 6.18 14.20 -15.69
CA LYS A 136 7.12 13.27 -16.32
C LYS A 136 6.91 13.20 -17.83
N THR A 137 7.99 13.29 -18.60
CA THR A 137 7.97 13.21 -20.09
C THR A 137 8.08 11.78 -20.65
N LYS A 138 8.20 10.77 -19.77
CA LYS A 138 8.32 9.34 -20.09
C LYS A 138 7.38 8.53 -19.19
N PRO A 139 7.09 7.25 -19.50
CA PRO A 139 6.39 6.37 -18.57
C PRO A 139 7.15 6.28 -17.24
N GLU A 140 6.42 6.36 -16.12
CA GLU A 140 7.02 6.27 -14.80
C GLU A 140 6.98 4.84 -14.29
N GLY A 141 8.11 4.32 -13.78
CA GLY A 141 8.16 3.04 -13.10
C GLY A 141 7.51 3.14 -11.72
N TRP A 142 6.49 2.32 -11.47
CA TRP A 142 5.82 2.25 -10.16
C TRP A 142 6.56 1.29 -9.22
N ASP A 143 7.67 1.78 -8.68
CA ASP A 143 8.63 1.04 -7.87
C ASP A 143 8.24 0.97 -6.38
N GLY A 144 9.20 0.69 -5.50
CA GLY A 144 9.02 0.72 -4.04
C GLY A 144 8.10 -0.35 -3.45
N ILE A 145 7.48 -1.22 -4.26
CA ILE A 145 6.57 -2.26 -3.78
C ILE A 145 7.35 -3.36 -3.06
N ARG A 146 7.26 -3.39 -1.72
CA ARG A 146 7.87 -4.40 -0.83
C ARG A 146 6.86 -5.34 -0.15
N SER A 147 5.64 -5.43 -0.70
CA SER A 147 4.62 -6.42 -0.29
C SER A 147 4.42 -7.48 -1.38
N TYR A 148 4.55 -8.76 -1.02
CA TYR A 148 4.38 -9.86 -1.98
C TYR A 148 2.98 -9.89 -2.63
N ALA A 149 1.93 -9.53 -1.88
CA ALA A 149 0.57 -9.45 -2.43
C ALA A 149 0.45 -8.32 -3.46
N ALA A 150 1.00 -7.13 -3.16
CA ALA A 150 1.02 -6.01 -4.09
C ALA A 150 1.87 -6.31 -5.34
N ARG A 151 3.05 -6.91 -5.17
CA ARG A 151 3.91 -7.36 -6.26
C ARG A 151 3.21 -8.38 -7.17
N ASN A 152 2.45 -9.31 -6.59
CA ASN A 152 1.70 -10.29 -7.38
C ASN A 152 0.57 -9.62 -8.19
N ASN A 153 -0.06 -8.57 -7.65
CA ASN A 153 -0.99 -7.73 -8.41
C ASN A 153 -0.28 -6.97 -9.55
N LEU A 154 0.91 -6.39 -9.31
CA LEU A 154 1.72 -5.78 -10.38
C LEU A 154 2.06 -6.78 -11.50
N ARG A 155 2.50 -8.00 -11.17
CA ARG A 155 2.79 -9.05 -12.17
C ARG A 155 1.55 -9.52 -12.93
N ALA A 156 0.38 -9.37 -12.35
CA ALA A 156 -0.88 -9.70 -13.00
C ALA A 156 -1.32 -8.61 -14.01
N MET A 157 -0.85 -7.37 -13.91
CA MET A 157 -1.18 -6.26 -14.84
C MET A 157 -0.70 -6.51 -16.27
N ARG A 158 -1.44 -6.02 -17.26
CA ARG A 158 -1.09 -6.09 -18.69
C ARG A 158 -1.14 -4.69 -19.31
N LYS A 159 -0.44 -4.52 -20.43
CA LYS A 159 -0.48 -3.25 -21.19
C LYS A 159 -1.93 -2.93 -21.58
N GLY A 160 -2.37 -1.70 -21.30
CA GLY A 160 -3.73 -1.21 -21.55
C GLY A 160 -4.70 -1.35 -20.37
N ASP A 161 -4.33 -2.06 -19.30
CA ASP A 161 -5.06 -2.00 -18.03
C ASP A 161 -5.11 -0.56 -17.49
N LYS A 162 -6.18 -0.25 -16.73
CA LYS A 162 -6.37 1.06 -16.10
C LYS A 162 -6.22 0.98 -14.60
N ALA A 163 -5.78 2.07 -13.99
CA ALA A 163 -5.65 2.17 -12.55
C ALA A 163 -6.05 3.54 -12.01
N PHE A 164 -6.62 3.54 -10.81
CA PHE A 164 -6.76 4.76 -10.02
C PHE A 164 -5.43 5.13 -9.35
N PHE A 165 -5.03 6.40 -9.49
CA PHE A 165 -4.01 7.01 -8.67
C PHE A 165 -4.64 7.43 -7.34
N TYR A 166 -4.16 6.84 -6.24
CA TYR A 166 -4.69 7.10 -4.90
C TYR A 166 -3.67 7.83 -4.03
N HIS A 167 -4.04 9.00 -3.52
CA HIS A 167 -3.28 9.74 -2.52
C HIS A 167 -3.49 9.12 -1.13
N SER A 168 -2.39 8.72 -0.51
CA SER A 168 -2.35 8.06 0.79
C SER A 168 -1.39 8.76 1.75
N ASN A 169 -1.57 8.50 3.05
CA ASN A 169 -0.75 9.07 4.13
C ASN A 169 -0.60 10.61 4.12
N CYS A 170 -1.62 11.30 3.59
CA CYS A 170 -1.73 12.75 3.53
C CYS A 170 -2.96 13.23 4.31
N LYS A 171 -3.11 14.54 4.46
CA LYS A 171 -4.26 15.18 5.13
C LYS A 171 -5.60 14.78 4.52
N GLU A 172 -5.67 14.68 3.20
CA GLU A 172 -6.89 14.39 2.42
C GLU A 172 -6.65 13.18 1.50
N PRO A 173 -6.74 11.94 2.01
CA PRO A 173 -6.50 10.74 1.22
C PRO A 173 -7.72 10.38 0.34
N GLY A 174 -7.49 9.87 -0.86
CA GLY A 174 -8.55 9.59 -1.84
C GLY A 174 -8.05 9.31 -3.25
N VAL A 175 -8.97 9.01 -4.18
CA VAL A 175 -8.67 8.87 -5.60
C VAL A 175 -8.63 10.24 -6.26
N VAL A 176 -7.55 10.53 -6.99
CA VAL A 176 -7.30 11.84 -7.62
C VAL A 176 -7.23 11.80 -9.15
N GLY A 177 -7.30 10.61 -9.74
CA GLY A 177 -7.26 10.45 -11.19
C GLY A 177 -7.07 9.01 -11.65
N ILE A 178 -6.97 8.87 -12.97
CA ILE A 178 -6.79 7.61 -13.71
C ILE A 178 -5.45 7.65 -14.46
N MET A 179 -4.79 6.50 -14.46
CA MET A 179 -3.58 6.20 -15.21
C MET A 179 -3.74 4.85 -15.94
N SER A 180 -2.90 4.60 -16.95
CA SER A 180 -2.85 3.32 -17.68
C SER A 180 -1.50 2.64 -17.50
N ILE A 181 -1.51 1.31 -17.53
CA ILE A 181 -0.31 0.49 -17.58
C ILE A 181 0.18 0.46 -19.03
N VAL A 182 1.35 1.03 -19.30
CA VAL A 182 1.93 1.13 -20.65
C VAL A 182 3.06 0.16 -20.91
N ARG A 183 3.73 -0.30 -19.84
CA ARG A 183 4.71 -1.39 -19.88
C ARG A 183 4.40 -2.36 -18.75
N GLU A 184 4.40 -3.64 -19.09
CA GLU A 184 4.16 -4.74 -18.16
C GLU A 184 5.28 -4.86 -17.12
N TRP A 185 5.14 -5.81 -16.20
CA TRP A 185 6.05 -5.88 -15.07
C TRP A 185 7.51 -6.14 -15.50
N SER A 186 8.46 -5.53 -14.83
CA SER A 186 9.90 -5.82 -14.92
C SER A 186 10.48 -5.99 -13.52
N PRO A 187 11.72 -6.51 -13.36
CA PRO A 187 12.42 -6.44 -12.09
C PRO A 187 12.51 -5.01 -11.55
N ASP A 188 12.34 -4.85 -10.24
CA ASP A 188 12.65 -3.60 -9.54
C ASP A 188 14.09 -3.67 -9.02
N TRP A 189 15.01 -3.01 -9.73
CA TRP A 189 16.43 -2.98 -9.39
C TRP A 189 16.78 -2.01 -8.25
N ASN A 190 15.89 -1.08 -7.86
CA ASN A 190 16.11 -0.21 -6.69
C ASN A 190 16.24 -1.04 -5.41
N ALA A 191 15.57 -2.21 -5.33
CA ALA A 191 15.77 -3.15 -4.24
C ALA A 191 17.21 -3.68 -4.08
N CYS A 192 18.04 -3.65 -5.12
CA CYS A 192 19.38 -4.24 -5.12
C CYS A 192 20.51 -3.24 -4.85
N ILE A 193 20.22 -1.93 -4.82
CA ILE A 193 21.22 -0.87 -4.65
C ILE A 193 20.88 -0.11 -3.37
N ASN A 194 21.86 0.09 -2.48
CA ASN A 194 21.69 0.83 -1.23
C ASN A 194 21.87 2.34 -1.44
N ASP A 195 21.10 2.91 -2.36
CA ASP A 195 21.12 4.33 -2.76
C ASP A 195 19.72 4.99 -2.76
N ASN A 196 18.71 4.28 -2.24
CA ASN A 196 17.30 4.65 -2.27
C ASN A 196 16.55 4.03 -1.05
N PRO A 197 15.37 4.54 -0.65
CA PRO A 197 14.66 4.07 0.55
C PRO A 197 14.02 2.68 0.39
N TYR A 198 14.06 2.10 -0.82
CA TYR A 198 13.44 0.82 -1.12
C TYR A 198 14.45 -0.31 -1.27
N TYR A 199 15.70 -0.11 -0.83
CA TYR A 199 16.72 -1.15 -0.76
C TYR A 199 16.28 -2.33 0.11
N ASP A 200 16.60 -3.55 -0.33
CA ASP A 200 16.34 -4.79 0.41
C ASP A 200 17.60 -5.66 0.33
N ALA A 201 18.35 -5.72 1.43
CA ALA A 201 19.58 -6.50 1.55
C ALA A 201 19.39 -8.03 1.34
N SER A 202 18.15 -8.50 1.22
CA SER A 202 17.80 -9.88 0.88
C SER A 202 17.15 -10.00 -0.51
N ALA A 203 17.28 -8.99 -1.38
CA ALA A 203 16.95 -9.07 -2.79
C ALA A 203 18.09 -9.73 -3.57
N PRO A 204 17.84 -10.86 -4.28
CA PRO A 204 18.83 -11.47 -5.16
C PRO A 204 19.06 -10.59 -6.40
N HIS A 205 20.33 -10.48 -6.83
CA HIS A 205 20.73 -9.71 -8.03
C HIS A 205 20.29 -10.38 -9.35
N ASP A 206 19.39 -11.35 -9.32
CA ASP A 206 18.74 -11.98 -10.47
C ASP A 206 17.44 -11.26 -10.89
N GLY A 207 16.88 -10.37 -10.06
CA GLY A 207 15.65 -9.62 -10.35
C GLY A 207 14.36 -10.36 -10.04
N SER A 208 14.42 -11.57 -9.47
CA SER A 208 13.27 -12.44 -9.24
C SER A 208 12.32 -11.99 -8.13
N LYS A 209 12.80 -11.17 -7.17
CA LYS A 209 12.08 -10.90 -5.91
C LYS A 209 11.07 -9.77 -6.01
N TRP A 210 11.45 -8.61 -6.51
CA TRP A 210 10.59 -7.42 -6.60
C TRP A 210 10.34 -7.02 -8.04
N SER A 211 9.23 -6.34 -8.29
CA SER A 211 8.80 -5.97 -9.63
C SER A 211 8.03 -4.66 -9.59
N LEU A 212 8.20 -3.87 -10.63
CA LEU A 212 7.47 -2.65 -10.94
C LEU A 212 6.75 -2.81 -12.29
N VAL A 213 5.78 -1.93 -12.57
CA VAL A 213 5.18 -1.73 -13.92
C VAL A 213 5.45 -0.30 -14.34
N HIS A 214 5.27 0.06 -15.62
CA HIS A 214 5.31 1.48 -16.00
C HIS A 214 3.91 2.02 -16.29
N VAL A 215 3.63 3.18 -15.73
CA VAL A 215 2.34 3.88 -15.84
C VAL A 215 2.46 5.17 -16.64
N LYS A 216 1.32 5.64 -17.13
CA LYS A 216 1.15 7.04 -17.50
C LYS A 216 -0.22 7.58 -17.12
N LEU A 217 -0.30 8.87 -16.87
CA LEU A 217 -1.53 9.61 -16.62
C LEU A 217 -2.48 9.51 -17.83
N GLU A 218 -3.76 9.27 -17.55
CA GLU A 218 -4.84 9.43 -18.53
C GLU A 218 -5.74 10.62 -18.19
N HIS A 219 -6.11 10.77 -16.91
CA HIS A 219 -7.04 11.81 -16.47
C HIS A 219 -6.75 12.21 -15.03
N LYS A 220 -6.44 13.49 -14.78
CA LYS A 220 -6.44 14.07 -13.42
C LYS A 220 -7.84 14.61 -13.12
N PHE A 221 -8.45 14.15 -12.03
CA PHE A 221 -9.79 14.58 -11.65
C PHE A 221 -9.79 16.05 -11.19
N PRO A 222 -10.90 16.78 -11.40
CA PRO A 222 -11.04 18.17 -10.91
C PRO A 222 -11.13 18.21 -9.38
N HIS A 223 -11.73 17.19 -8.77
CA HIS A 223 -11.89 17.03 -7.33
C HIS A 223 -11.54 15.62 -6.87
N ILE A 224 -11.07 15.50 -5.63
CA ILE A 224 -10.67 14.23 -5.01
C ILE A 224 -11.88 13.42 -4.54
N VAL A 225 -11.97 12.15 -4.94
CA VAL A 225 -12.91 11.20 -4.33
C VAL A 225 -12.31 10.71 -3.01
N THR A 226 -12.65 11.41 -1.93
CA THR A 226 -12.03 11.18 -0.61
C THR A 226 -12.30 9.76 -0.08
N LEU A 227 -11.36 9.25 0.71
CA LEU A 227 -11.52 8.00 1.47
C LEU A 227 -12.73 8.03 2.40
N LYS A 228 -13.13 9.22 2.88
CA LYS A 228 -14.37 9.37 3.66
C LYS A 228 -15.59 9.07 2.77
N SER A 229 -15.69 9.72 1.61
CA SER A 229 -16.78 9.47 0.65
C SER A 229 -16.85 7.99 0.24
N LEU A 230 -15.71 7.34 -0.01
CA LEU A 230 -15.65 5.91 -0.35
C LEU A 230 -16.12 4.99 0.79
N ARG A 231 -15.95 5.40 2.06
CA ARG A 231 -16.42 4.66 3.25
C ARG A 231 -17.87 4.93 3.60
N ASP A 232 -18.37 6.12 3.28
CA ASP A 232 -19.76 6.52 3.50
C ASP A 232 -20.72 5.90 2.47
N ALA A 233 -20.19 5.31 1.39
CA ALA A 233 -20.96 4.55 0.41
C ALA A 233 -21.66 3.33 1.06
N PRO A 234 -22.87 2.94 0.60
CA PRO A 234 -23.60 1.82 1.19
C PRO A 234 -22.79 0.52 1.19
N ALA A 235 -22.72 -0.16 2.34
CA ALA A 235 -21.92 -1.38 2.51
C ALA A 235 -22.44 -2.59 1.68
N ASN A 236 -23.67 -2.51 1.18
CA ASN A 236 -24.29 -3.45 0.25
C ASN A 236 -24.29 -2.94 -1.22
N GLY A 237 -23.71 -1.77 -1.48
CA GLY A 237 -23.52 -1.22 -2.83
C GLY A 237 -22.21 -1.69 -3.48
N PRO A 238 -21.83 -1.13 -4.64
CA PRO A 238 -20.68 -1.57 -5.43
C PRO A 238 -19.36 -1.62 -4.66
N LEU A 239 -19.10 -0.63 -3.80
CA LEU A 239 -17.86 -0.55 -3.00
C LEU A 239 -17.83 -1.50 -1.80
N GLY A 240 -18.91 -2.24 -1.51
CA GLY A 240 -19.04 -3.13 -0.34
C GLY A 240 -17.98 -4.24 -0.26
N SER A 241 -17.29 -4.53 -1.36
CA SER A 241 -16.15 -5.47 -1.39
C SER A 241 -14.80 -4.89 -1.78
N MET A 242 -14.70 -3.57 -1.95
CA MET A 242 -13.50 -2.90 -2.44
C MET A 242 -12.29 -3.21 -1.55
N GLN A 243 -11.23 -3.75 -2.16
CA GLN A 243 -10.01 -4.16 -1.46
C GLN A 243 -9.33 -2.99 -0.72
N LEU A 244 -9.41 -1.77 -1.27
CA LEU A 244 -8.95 -0.54 -0.63
C LEU A 244 -9.50 -0.37 0.79
N LEU A 245 -10.78 -0.66 0.98
CA LEU A 245 -11.51 -0.46 2.23
C LEU A 245 -11.28 -1.60 3.22
N LYS A 246 -11.19 -2.84 2.71
CA LYS A 246 -10.99 -4.06 3.51
C LYS A 246 -9.52 -4.34 3.88
N GLN A 247 -8.56 -3.88 3.07
CA GLN A 247 -7.13 -4.18 3.21
C GLN A 247 -6.29 -2.89 3.23
N SER A 248 -6.44 -2.10 4.30
CA SER A 248 -5.84 -0.76 4.42
C SER A 248 -4.33 -0.70 4.13
N ARG A 249 -3.58 -1.73 4.55
CA ARG A 249 -2.11 -1.85 4.37
C ARG A 249 -1.67 -2.32 2.97
N LEU A 250 -2.57 -2.76 2.10
CA LEU A 250 -2.22 -3.20 0.76
C LEU A 250 -2.16 -1.99 -0.19
N SER A 251 -1.01 -1.76 -0.82
CA SER A 251 -0.74 -0.57 -1.66
C SER A 251 -1.16 -0.70 -3.12
N VAL A 252 -1.28 -1.94 -3.63
CA VAL A 252 -1.72 -2.25 -4.99
C VAL A 252 -2.87 -3.25 -4.90
N THR A 253 -4.06 -2.85 -5.33
CA THR A 253 -5.30 -3.64 -5.21
C THR A 253 -6.00 -3.81 -6.57
N LYS A 254 -6.73 -4.92 -6.73
CA LYS A 254 -7.70 -5.08 -7.82
C LYS A 254 -8.92 -4.19 -7.55
N VAL A 255 -9.55 -3.72 -8.62
CA VAL A 255 -10.82 -3.00 -8.62
C VAL A 255 -11.76 -3.72 -9.59
N THR A 256 -12.97 -4.06 -9.16
CA THR A 256 -13.97 -4.69 -10.06
C THR A 256 -14.56 -3.64 -11.03
N PRO A 257 -15.22 -4.04 -12.13
CA PRO A 257 -15.93 -3.10 -13.00
C PRO A 257 -16.95 -2.24 -12.23
N ASP A 258 -17.78 -2.86 -11.39
CA ASP A 258 -18.77 -2.15 -10.57
C ASP A 258 -18.12 -1.15 -9.59
N GLU A 259 -16.98 -1.52 -8.98
CA GLU A 259 -16.21 -0.63 -8.10
C GLU A 259 -15.57 0.53 -8.89
N TRP A 260 -15.12 0.27 -10.12
CA TRP A 260 -14.53 1.29 -11.00
C TRP A 260 -15.59 2.31 -11.43
N ASP A 261 -16.72 1.84 -11.94
CA ASP A 261 -17.81 2.68 -12.43
C ASP A 261 -18.41 3.52 -11.30
N GLU A 262 -18.54 2.97 -10.09
CA GLU A 262 -19.01 3.72 -8.93
C GLU A 262 -18.01 4.82 -8.51
N VAL A 263 -16.70 4.55 -8.50
CA VAL A 263 -15.70 5.59 -8.21
C VAL A 263 -15.68 6.68 -9.28
N VAL A 264 -15.82 6.33 -10.57
CA VAL A 264 -15.92 7.31 -11.67
C VAL A 264 -17.22 8.11 -11.57
N ARG A 265 -18.35 7.48 -11.22
CA ARG A 265 -19.63 8.16 -10.98
C ARG A 265 -19.54 9.13 -9.81
N MET A 266 -18.87 8.73 -8.72
CA MET A 266 -18.58 9.61 -7.58
C MET A 266 -17.67 10.78 -7.97
N ALA A 267 -16.65 10.55 -8.81
CA ALA A 267 -15.76 11.60 -9.30
C ALA A 267 -16.49 12.64 -10.16
N ARG A 268 -17.34 12.17 -11.10
CA ARG A 268 -18.21 13.03 -11.92
C ARG A 268 -19.17 13.85 -11.06
N ALA A 269 -19.81 13.22 -10.08
CA ALA A 269 -20.79 13.88 -9.20
C ALA A 269 -20.21 14.97 -8.27
N LEU A 270 -18.89 15.14 -8.22
CA LEU A 270 -18.22 16.21 -7.46
C LEU A 270 -17.95 17.48 -8.29
N ALA A 271 -18.16 17.45 -9.61
CA ALA A 271 -17.85 18.53 -10.55
C ALA A 271 -19.06 18.87 -11.43
N THR A 272 -19.05 20.02 -12.12
CA THR A 272 -19.95 20.20 -13.27
C THR A 272 -19.45 19.41 -14.48
N GLU A 273 -20.32 19.15 -15.47
CA GLU A 273 -19.89 18.49 -16.71
C GLU A 273 -18.87 19.34 -17.49
N GLU A 274 -18.96 20.67 -17.44
CA GLU A 274 -17.97 21.57 -18.03
C GLU A 274 -16.60 21.48 -17.34
N GLU A 275 -16.58 21.38 -16.00
CA GLU A 275 -15.34 21.17 -15.23
C GLU A 275 -14.74 19.79 -15.51
N TRP A 276 -15.58 18.75 -15.61
CA TRP A 276 -15.16 17.40 -15.95
C TRP A 276 -14.54 17.35 -17.34
N GLU A 277 -15.25 17.77 -18.38
CA GLU A 277 -14.73 17.74 -19.76
C GLU A 277 -13.49 18.64 -19.92
N LYS A 278 -13.45 19.80 -19.27
CA LYS A 278 -12.23 20.62 -19.21
C LYS A 278 -11.05 19.87 -18.57
N SER A 279 -11.28 19.14 -17.48
CA SER A 279 -10.21 18.35 -16.82
C SER A 279 -9.69 17.20 -17.69
N VAL A 280 -10.55 16.60 -18.52
CA VAL A 280 -10.16 15.60 -19.54
C VAL A 280 -9.29 16.24 -20.62
N GLU A 281 -9.73 17.37 -21.19
CA GLU A 281 -8.96 18.07 -22.23
C GLU A 281 -7.64 18.65 -21.71
N ASP A 282 -7.61 19.16 -20.48
CA ASP A 282 -6.35 19.62 -19.87
C ASP A 282 -5.42 18.44 -19.54
N SER A 283 -5.95 17.28 -19.17
CA SER A 283 -5.14 16.07 -18.95
C SER A 283 -4.42 15.60 -20.21
N LYS A 284 -5.08 15.69 -21.38
CA LYS A 284 -4.47 15.36 -22.69
C LYS A 284 -3.26 16.23 -23.05
N LYS A 285 -3.15 17.42 -22.46
CA LYS A 285 -2.06 18.39 -22.69
C LYS A 285 -0.87 18.19 -21.74
N LEU A 286 -1.00 17.35 -20.71
CA LEU A 286 0.06 17.13 -19.73
C LEU A 286 1.19 16.30 -20.33
N PRO A 287 2.47 16.61 -20.05
CA PRO A 287 3.63 15.91 -20.62
C PRO A 287 3.55 14.38 -20.57
N ASN A 288 3.03 13.84 -19.46
CA ASN A 288 2.95 12.40 -19.25
C ASN A 288 1.87 11.68 -20.08
N TYR A 289 0.82 12.38 -20.52
CA TYR A 289 -0.27 11.75 -21.29
C TYR A 289 0.23 11.16 -22.62
N ALA A 290 1.18 11.86 -23.25
CA ALA A 290 1.81 11.45 -24.51
C ALA A 290 2.96 10.43 -24.33
N ALA A 291 3.26 9.99 -23.11
CA ALA A 291 4.30 9.00 -22.85
C ALA A 291 3.99 7.62 -23.50
N VAL A 292 5.05 6.91 -23.92
CA VAL A 292 5.02 5.59 -24.56
C VAL A 292 6.18 4.71 -24.08
#